data_AF-W2C979-F1
#
_entry.id   AF-W2C979-F1
#
_cell.length_a   1.000
_cell.length_b   1.000
_cell.length_c   1.000
_cell.angle_alpha   90.00
_cell.angle_beta   90.00
_cell.angle_gamma   90.00
#
_symmetry.space_group_name_H-M   'P 1'
#
loop_
_entity.id
_entity.type
_entity.pdbx_description
1 polymer ?
#
loop_
_entity_poly.entity_id
_entity_poly.type
_entity_poly.pdbx_seq_one_letter_code
_entity_poly.pdbx_strand_id
1 'polypeptide(L)'
;IGNILSNVLFDHTFVHTNACKETVVRNGWLQESQITVLLNGFDPKIHHPLSIEKDIDVLFIGNMLKRRKEWTDEIRKNCSLHTAVGIYGDEMVKLINRAKIVLNIHSEEFPDTETRVFEVLGCRSFLLTEKLSVENPFTDRKHLIECVDLEDMIRQIQYYLEHDAEREQIAEQGYIEAVS
;
A
#
# COMPACT_ATOMS: atom_id res chain seq x y z
N ILE A 1 -6.89 14.30 19.35
CA ILE A 1 -6.67 12.87 19.68
C ILE A 1 -6.41 12.69 21.18
N GLY A 2 -5.46 13.41 21.79
CA GLY A 2 -5.13 13.30 23.22
C GLY A 2 -6.33 13.32 24.17
N ASN A 3 -7.26 14.28 24.04
CA ASN A 3 -8.46 14.36 24.89
C ASN A 3 -9.42 13.17 24.78
N ILE A 4 -9.40 12.42 23.67
CA ILE A 4 -10.28 11.25 23.50
C ILE A 4 -9.66 10.03 24.20
N LEU A 5 -8.35 9.85 24.05
CA LEU A 5 -7.63 8.71 24.61
C LEU A 5 -7.38 8.87 26.12
N SER A 6 -7.18 10.09 26.62
CA SER A 6 -6.89 10.36 28.04
C SER A 6 -8.09 10.26 28.99
N ASN A 7 -9.31 10.16 28.46
CA ASN A 7 -10.55 10.26 29.25
C ASN A 7 -11.14 8.91 29.68
N VAL A 8 -10.36 7.82 29.63
CA VAL A 8 -10.79 6.47 30.04
C VAL A 8 -12.12 6.05 29.37
N LEU A 9 -12.29 6.42 28.09
CA LEU A 9 -13.49 6.10 27.31
C LEU A 9 -13.48 4.67 26.77
N PHE A 10 -12.32 4.03 26.67
CA PHE A 10 -12.13 2.73 26.03
C PHE A 10 -11.31 1.80 26.91
N ASP A 11 -11.76 0.55 27.06
CA ASP A 11 -11.01 -0.49 27.78
C ASP A 11 -9.77 -0.95 26.99
N HIS A 12 -9.87 -0.94 25.66
CA HIS A 12 -8.82 -1.33 24.72
C HIS A 12 -8.87 -0.51 23.44
N THR A 13 -7.72 -0.21 22.84
CA THR A 13 -7.59 0.58 21.60
C THR A 13 -6.75 -0.16 20.56
N PHE A 14 -7.19 -0.14 19.31
CA PHE A 14 -6.41 -0.63 18.19
C PHE A 14 -5.75 0.52 17.45
N VAL A 15 -4.49 0.33 17.06
CA VAL A 15 -3.72 1.29 16.25
C VAL A 15 -3.07 0.57 15.08
N HIS A 16 -2.65 1.30 14.06
CA HIS A 16 -2.11 0.70 12.83
C HIS A 16 -0.59 0.48 12.85
N THR A 17 0.16 1.16 13.73
CA THR A 17 1.64 1.09 13.76
C THR A 17 2.18 1.10 15.19
N ASN A 18 3.38 0.54 15.41
CA ASN A 18 4.05 0.64 16.70
C ASN A 18 4.41 2.09 17.01
N ALA A 19 4.76 2.91 16.01
CA ALA A 19 5.03 4.33 16.22
C ALA A 19 3.81 5.05 16.85
N CYS A 20 2.59 4.69 16.42
CA CYS A 20 1.37 5.19 17.04
C CYS A 20 1.23 4.69 18.48
N LYS A 21 1.39 3.37 18.71
CA LYS A 21 1.36 2.76 20.04
C LYS A 21 2.33 3.44 21.01
N GLU A 22 3.60 3.58 20.61
CA GLU A 22 4.64 4.24 21.38
C GLU A 22 4.30 5.69 21.70
N THR A 23 3.74 6.43 20.74
CA THR A 23 3.32 7.82 20.95
C THR A 23 2.22 7.92 22.00
N VAL A 24 1.22 7.03 21.94
CA VAL A 24 0.11 6.98 22.90
C VAL A 24 0.62 6.66 24.31
N VAL A 25 1.51 5.67 24.44
CA VAL A 25 2.12 5.27 25.73
C VAL A 25 3.00 6.40 26.28
N ARG A 26 3.87 6.98 25.45
CA ARG A 26 4.79 8.06 25.85
C ARG A 26 4.06 9.30 26.36
N ASN A 27 2.91 9.63 25.78
CA ASN A 27 2.08 10.75 26.22
C ASN A 27 1.23 10.41 27.46
N GLY A 28 1.30 9.19 27.98
CA GLY A 28 0.55 8.74 29.14
C GLY A 28 -0.96 8.65 28.89
N TRP A 29 -1.38 8.53 27.63
CA TRP A 29 -2.81 8.48 27.29
C TRP A 29 -3.44 7.11 27.57
N LEU A 30 -2.71 6.03 27.32
CA LEU A 30 -3.12 4.65 27.60
C LEU A 30 -1.89 3.83 28.03
N GLN A 31 -2.12 2.76 28.81
CA GLN A 31 -1.09 1.78 29.13
C GLN A 31 -0.82 0.85 27.94
N GLU A 32 0.38 0.28 27.87
CA GLU A 32 0.76 -0.62 26.78
C GLU A 32 -0.18 -1.83 26.66
N SER A 33 -0.63 -2.37 27.80
CA SER A 33 -1.57 -3.50 27.86
C SER A 33 -2.95 -3.20 27.27
N GLN A 34 -3.30 -1.92 27.09
CA GLN A 34 -4.59 -1.47 26.56
C GLN A 34 -4.52 -1.16 25.06
N ILE A 35 -3.39 -1.44 24.40
CA ILE A 35 -3.17 -1.10 22.98
C ILE A 35 -2.68 -2.31 22.21
N THR A 36 -3.33 -2.62 21.10
CA THR A 36 -2.88 -3.63 20.14
C THR A 36 -2.66 -3.00 18.76
N VAL A 37 -1.55 -3.36 18.12
CA VAL A 37 -1.36 -3.05 16.70
C VAL A 37 -2.18 -4.03 15.89
N LEU A 38 -3.11 -3.52 15.09
CA LEU A 38 -3.92 -4.30 14.17
C LEU A 38 -3.63 -3.82 12.75
N LEU A 39 -3.05 -4.73 11.97
CA LEU A 39 -2.76 -4.47 10.56
C LEU A 39 -4.04 -4.45 9.74
N ASN A 40 -3.94 -3.82 8.57
CA ASN A 40 -5.01 -3.85 7.57
C ASN A 40 -5.14 -5.27 6.97
N GLY A 41 -6.23 -5.46 6.23
CA GLY A 41 -6.49 -6.67 5.46
C GLY A 41 -7.38 -6.37 4.27
N PHE A 42 -7.82 -7.41 3.57
CA PHE A 42 -8.71 -7.29 2.42
C PHE A 42 -9.77 -8.39 2.43
N ASP A 43 -10.88 -8.17 1.70
CA ASP A 43 -11.86 -9.22 1.45
C ASP A 43 -11.46 -10.02 0.19
N PRO A 44 -11.10 -11.31 0.30
CA PRO A 44 -10.69 -12.13 -0.84
C PRO A 44 -11.85 -12.46 -1.81
N LYS A 45 -13.11 -12.22 -1.43
CA LYS A 45 -14.25 -12.31 -2.35
C LYS A 45 -14.32 -11.11 -3.29
N ILE A 46 -13.78 -9.97 -2.86
CA ILE A 46 -13.76 -8.73 -3.64
C ILE A 46 -12.43 -8.58 -4.36
N HIS A 47 -11.32 -8.62 -3.62
CA HIS A 47 -9.97 -8.43 -4.17
C HIS A 47 -9.37 -9.80 -4.47
N HIS A 48 -9.49 -10.20 -5.73
CA HIS A 48 -8.97 -11.46 -6.22
C HIS A 48 -8.45 -11.33 -7.65
N PRO A 49 -7.63 -12.29 -8.11
CA PRO A 49 -7.10 -12.29 -9.47
C PRO A 49 -8.21 -12.48 -10.51
N LEU A 50 -8.17 -11.68 -11.57
CA LEU A 50 -9.04 -11.77 -12.73
C LEU A 50 -8.23 -12.20 -13.96
N SER A 51 -8.81 -13.05 -14.81
CA SER A 51 -8.20 -13.45 -16.08
C SER A 51 -8.41 -12.38 -17.15
N ILE A 52 -7.68 -11.27 -17.06
CA ILE A 52 -7.78 -10.13 -17.98
C ILE A 52 -6.40 -9.68 -18.46
N GLU A 53 -6.35 -9.03 -19.62
CA GLU A 53 -5.12 -8.48 -20.18
C GLU A 53 -4.63 -7.27 -19.37
N LYS A 54 -3.31 -7.20 -19.14
CA LYS A 54 -2.66 -6.06 -18.49
C LYS A 54 -2.28 -4.99 -19.51
N ASP A 55 -3.22 -4.08 -19.80
CA ASP A 55 -3.08 -3.01 -20.78
C ASP A 55 -2.74 -1.63 -20.17
N ILE A 56 -2.64 -1.53 -18.84
CA ILE A 56 -2.21 -0.32 -18.13
C ILE A 56 -0.76 -0.52 -17.68
N ASP A 57 0.15 0.33 -18.14
CA ASP A 57 1.56 0.23 -17.73
C ASP A 57 1.74 0.50 -16.24
N VAL A 58 1.30 1.66 -15.77
CA VAL A 58 1.43 2.06 -14.38
C VAL A 58 0.11 2.64 -13.88
N LEU A 59 -0.32 2.21 -12.69
CA LEU A 59 -1.57 2.62 -12.07
C LEU A 59 -1.32 3.22 -10.68
N PHE A 60 -1.92 4.37 -10.41
CA PHE A 60 -2.12 4.87 -9.05
C PHE A 60 -3.61 5.10 -8.78
N ILE A 61 -4.12 4.60 -7.66
CA ILE A 61 -5.51 4.83 -7.23
C ILE A 61 -5.46 5.55 -5.89
N GLY A 62 -6.15 6.67 -5.72
CA GLY A 62 -6.23 7.33 -4.43
C GLY A 62 -6.52 8.82 -4.51
N ASN A 63 -6.81 9.42 -3.35
CA ASN A 63 -7.05 10.85 -3.27
C ASN A 63 -5.77 11.64 -3.62
N MET A 64 -5.92 12.62 -4.52
CA MET A 64 -4.82 13.48 -4.98
C MET A 64 -4.53 14.59 -3.98
N LEU A 65 -3.89 14.21 -2.87
CA LEU A 65 -3.28 15.15 -1.94
C LEU A 65 -2.06 15.82 -2.60
N LYS A 66 -1.61 16.95 -2.04
CA LYS A 66 -0.49 17.74 -2.59
C LYS A 66 0.74 16.87 -2.92
N ARG A 67 1.20 16.07 -1.97
CA ARG A 67 2.35 15.16 -2.12
C ARG A 67 2.17 14.13 -3.23
N ARG A 68 1.02 13.44 -3.25
CA ARG A 68 0.68 12.46 -4.29
C ARG A 68 0.61 13.12 -5.67
N LYS A 69 0.07 14.34 -5.76
CA LYS A 69 0.05 15.10 -7.00
C LYS A 69 1.47 15.40 -7.49
N GLU A 70 2.36 15.85 -6.61
CA GLU A 70 3.77 16.13 -6.94
C GLU A 70 4.48 14.87 -7.48
N TRP A 71 4.33 13.73 -6.81
CA TRP A 71 4.93 12.47 -7.25
C TRP A 71 4.35 11.97 -8.59
N THR A 72 3.02 11.94 -8.70
CA THR A 72 2.36 11.46 -9.92
C THR A 72 2.62 12.36 -11.13
N ASP A 73 2.75 13.68 -10.93
CA ASP A 73 3.11 14.62 -12.00
C ASP A 73 4.54 14.39 -12.50
N GLU A 74 5.48 14.04 -11.61
CA GLU A 74 6.86 13.72 -11.99
C GLU A 74 6.97 12.35 -12.69
N ILE A 75 6.29 11.33 -12.15
CA ILE A 75 6.25 9.99 -12.75
C ILE A 75 5.67 10.04 -14.17
N ARG A 76 4.61 10.83 -14.40
CA ARG A 76 4.00 11.02 -15.73
C ARG A 76 4.93 11.56 -16.80
N LYS A 77 6.00 12.26 -16.43
CA LYS A 77 7.00 12.74 -17.40
C LYS A 77 7.85 11.60 -17.95
N ASN A 78 7.91 10.48 -17.23
CA ASN A 78 8.84 9.38 -17.46
C ASN A 78 8.14 8.08 -17.92
N CYS A 79 6.83 7.94 -17.70
CA CYS A 79 6.06 6.76 -18.13
C CYS A 79 4.55 7.05 -18.31
N SER A 80 3.84 6.11 -18.93
CA SER A 80 2.37 6.13 -19.04
C SER A 80 1.72 5.78 -17.69
N LEU A 81 1.36 6.81 -16.91
CA LEU A 81 0.69 6.65 -15.61
C LEU A 81 -0.81 6.93 -15.71
N HIS A 82 -1.62 5.89 -15.46
CA HIS A 82 -3.04 6.02 -15.22
C HIS A 82 -3.31 6.35 -13.75
N THR A 83 -4.18 7.34 -13.50
CA THR A 83 -4.61 7.68 -12.14
C THR A 83 -6.12 7.60 -12.00
N ALA A 84 -6.62 7.04 -10.91
CA ALA A 84 -8.04 7.01 -10.60
C ALA A 84 -8.33 7.51 -9.18
N VAL A 85 -9.43 8.25 -9.03
CA VAL A 85 -9.86 8.87 -7.76
C VAL A 85 -11.32 8.49 -7.50
N GLY A 86 -11.64 8.12 -6.26
CA GLY A 86 -13.01 7.76 -5.88
C GLY A 86 -13.53 6.47 -6.53
N ILE A 87 -12.63 5.55 -6.92
CA ILE A 87 -12.97 4.25 -7.48
C ILE A 87 -12.84 3.17 -6.41
N TYR A 88 -13.84 2.29 -6.32
CA TYR A 88 -13.98 1.26 -5.28
C TYR A 88 -14.55 -0.03 -5.86
N GLY A 89 -14.51 -1.11 -5.07
CA GLY A 89 -15.15 -2.40 -5.42
C GLY A 89 -14.66 -2.96 -6.76
N ASP A 90 -15.57 -3.55 -7.54
CA ASP A 90 -15.28 -4.23 -8.80
C ASP A 90 -14.53 -3.36 -9.81
N GLU A 91 -14.80 -2.05 -9.87
CA GLU A 91 -14.10 -1.14 -10.77
C GLU A 91 -12.64 -0.97 -10.37
N MET A 92 -12.36 -0.87 -9.06
CA MET A 92 -11.01 -0.79 -8.52
C MET A 92 -10.25 -2.09 -8.81
N VAL A 93 -10.88 -3.23 -8.55
CA VAL A 93 -10.31 -4.57 -8.78
C VAL A 93 -9.97 -4.77 -10.26
N LYS A 94 -10.84 -4.35 -11.17
CA LYS A 94 -10.58 -4.40 -12.62
C LYS A 94 -9.38 -3.53 -13.02
N LEU A 95 -9.25 -2.31 -12.49
CA LEU A 95 -8.09 -1.47 -12.77
C LEU A 95 -6.80 -2.10 -12.24
N ILE A 96 -6.81 -2.60 -11.00
CA ILE A 96 -5.67 -3.27 -10.37
C ILE A 96 -5.21 -4.48 -11.21
N ASN A 97 -6.15 -5.31 -11.68
CA ASN A 97 -5.83 -6.49 -12.49
C ASN A 97 -5.38 -6.15 -13.93
N ARG A 98 -5.74 -4.98 -14.46
CA ARG A 98 -5.28 -4.48 -15.77
C ARG A 98 -3.91 -3.81 -15.72
N ALA A 99 -3.40 -3.51 -14.53
CA ALA A 99 -2.13 -2.82 -14.37
C ALA A 99 -0.95 -3.80 -14.36
N LYS A 100 0.13 -3.45 -15.07
CA LYS A 100 1.43 -4.12 -14.95
C LYS A 100 2.07 -3.76 -13.61
N ILE A 101 2.06 -2.48 -13.25
CA ILE A 101 2.58 -1.98 -11.97
C ILE A 101 1.49 -1.15 -11.27
N VAL A 102 1.18 -1.49 -10.02
CA VAL A 102 0.37 -0.63 -9.15
C VAL A 102 1.28 0.09 -8.17
N LEU A 103 1.12 1.41 -8.06
CA LEU A 103 1.86 2.25 -7.14
C LEU A 103 1.13 2.41 -5.82
N ASN A 104 1.84 2.30 -4.70
CA ASN A 104 1.41 2.81 -3.41
C ASN A 104 2.30 3.99 -2.99
N ILE A 105 1.67 5.17 -2.90
CA ILE A 105 2.31 6.43 -2.51
C ILE A 105 1.59 6.92 -1.26
N HIS A 106 2.32 7.07 -0.17
CA HIS A 106 1.80 7.49 1.12
C HIS A 106 1.12 8.86 1.03
N SER A 107 0.09 9.06 1.84
CA SER A 107 -0.53 10.39 1.96
C SER A 107 0.41 11.40 2.63
N GLU A 108 1.28 10.92 3.52
CA GLU A 108 2.20 11.69 4.35
C GLU A 108 3.62 11.11 4.28
N GLU A 109 4.63 11.82 4.76
CA GLU A 109 6.05 11.39 4.76
C GLU A 109 6.39 10.47 5.96
N PHE A 110 5.44 9.65 6.40
CA PHE A 110 5.65 8.69 7.49
C PHE A 110 5.40 7.28 6.98
N PRO A 111 6.25 6.29 7.33
CA PRO A 111 6.01 4.90 6.98
C PRO A 111 4.68 4.42 7.54
N ASP A 112 3.85 3.87 6.65
CA ASP A 112 2.57 3.25 6.98
C ASP A 112 2.40 1.98 6.13
N THR A 113 1.49 1.11 6.53
CA THR A 113 1.07 -0.03 5.72
C THR A 113 -0.40 0.12 5.37
N GLU A 114 -0.69 0.90 4.33
CA GLU A 114 -2.08 1.18 3.95
C GLU A 114 -2.81 -0.06 3.46
N THR A 115 -4.15 -0.03 3.57
CA THR A 115 -5.05 -1.06 3.05
C THR A 115 -4.77 -1.41 1.59
N ARG A 116 -4.32 -0.43 0.78
CA ARG A 116 -3.99 -0.64 -0.63
C ARG A 116 -2.93 -1.72 -0.86
N VAL A 117 -1.97 -1.86 0.05
CA VAL A 117 -0.94 -2.91 -0.05
C VAL A 117 -1.61 -4.27 -0.11
N PHE A 118 -2.52 -4.53 0.82
CA PHE A 118 -3.28 -5.78 0.91
C PHE A 118 -4.24 -5.97 -0.27
N GLU A 119 -4.95 -4.93 -0.69
CA GLU A 119 -5.89 -5.00 -1.82
C GLU A 119 -5.20 -5.36 -3.14
N VAL A 120 -4.00 -4.80 -3.39
CA VAL A 120 -3.23 -5.07 -4.62
C VAL A 120 -2.65 -6.48 -4.60
N LEU A 121 -2.04 -6.87 -3.48
CA LEU A 121 -1.47 -8.21 -3.34
C LEU A 121 -2.56 -9.29 -3.38
N GLY A 122 -3.72 -9.04 -2.79
CA GLY A 122 -4.90 -9.91 -2.89
C GLY A 122 -5.40 -10.11 -4.33
N CYS A 123 -5.17 -9.14 -5.21
CA CYS A 123 -5.47 -9.27 -6.64
C CYS A 123 -4.38 -9.99 -7.44
N ARG A 124 -3.28 -10.45 -6.82
CA ARG A 124 -2.08 -10.96 -7.52
C ARG A 124 -1.54 -9.94 -8.54
N SER A 125 -1.52 -8.68 -8.15
CA SER A 125 -0.92 -7.61 -8.94
C SER A 125 0.41 -7.19 -8.32
N PHE A 126 1.35 -6.80 -9.19
CA PHE A 126 2.65 -6.33 -8.76
C PHE A 126 2.54 -4.96 -8.11
N LEU A 127 3.09 -4.83 -6.91
CA LEU A 127 3.07 -3.63 -6.11
C LEU A 127 4.47 -3.01 -6.01
N LEU A 128 4.58 -1.75 -6.41
CA LEU A 128 5.71 -0.87 -6.13
C LEU A 128 5.26 0.19 -5.13
N THR A 129 5.85 0.19 -3.94
CA THR A 129 5.41 1.01 -2.81
C THR A 129 6.55 1.83 -2.26
N GLU A 130 6.22 2.93 -1.60
CA GLU A 130 7.12 3.52 -0.62
C GLU A 130 7.37 2.57 0.56
N LYS A 131 8.38 2.93 1.38
CA LYS A 131 8.80 2.18 2.55
C LYS A 131 7.65 1.96 3.53
N LEU A 132 7.29 0.69 3.75
CA LEU A 132 6.20 0.33 4.66
C LEU A 132 6.63 0.41 6.13
N SER A 133 5.63 0.44 7.01
CA SER A 133 5.87 0.38 8.46
C SER A 133 6.51 -0.96 8.86
N VAL A 134 7.25 -0.97 9.97
CA VAL A 134 8.08 -2.14 10.36
C VAL A 134 7.27 -3.39 10.70
N GLU A 135 5.96 -3.24 10.95
CA GLU A 135 5.04 -4.32 11.29
C GLU A 135 4.45 -5.02 10.07
N ASN A 136 4.72 -4.50 8.86
CA ASN A 136 4.19 -5.09 7.64
C ASN A 136 4.66 -6.55 7.49
N PRO A 137 3.80 -7.47 7.01
CA PRO A 137 4.15 -8.89 6.89
C PRO A 137 4.94 -9.18 5.61
N PHE A 138 5.17 -8.18 4.76
CA PHE A 138 5.71 -8.37 3.43
C PHE A 138 7.23 -8.17 3.39
N THR A 139 7.88 -8.86 2.46
CA THR A 139 9.34 -8.78 2.29
C THR A 139 9.65 -8.07 0.97
N ASP A 140 10.42 -6.99 1.03
CA ASP A 140 10.94 -6.29 -0.14
C ASP A 140 11.70 -7.25 -1.07
N ARG A 141 11.56 -7.07 -2.39
CA ARG A 141 12.12 -7.91 -3.47
C ARG A 141 11.64 -9.36 -3.48
N LYS A 142 10.61 -9.68 -2.69
CA LYS A 142 9.99 -11.00 -2.68
C LYS A 142 8.48 -10.90 -2.87
N HIS A 143 7.78 -10.13 -2.02
CA HIS A 143 6.32 -10.01 -2.04
C HIS A 143 5.85 -8.74 -2.76
N LEU A 144 6.69 -7.70 -2.73
CA LEU A 144 6.49 -6.39 -3.31
C LEU A 144 7.86 -5.74 -3.52
N ILE A 145 7.88 -4.55 -4.12
CA ILE A 145 9.08 -3.72 -4.21
C ILE A 145 8.88 -2.44 -3.41
N GLU A 146 9.83 -2.14 -2.52
CA GLU A 146 9.93 -0.85 -1.86
C GLU A 146 10.89 0.07 -2.63
N CYS A 147 10.53 1.36 -2.73
CA CYS A 147 11.43 2.40 -3.20
C CYS A 147 11.95 3.28 -2.06
N VAL A 148 13.13 3.83 -2.23
CA VAL A 148 13.74 4.75 -1.24
C VAL A 148 13.18 6.17 -1.38
N ASP A 149 12.96 6.61 -2.61
CA ASP A 149 12.44 7.94 -2.94
C ASP A 149 11.78 7.95 -4.34
N LEU A 150 11.34 9.12 -4.78
CA LEU A 150 10.69 9.33 -6.07
C LEU A 150 11.58 8.98 -7.27
N GLU A 151 12.87 9.28 -7.22
CA GLU A 151 13.81 8.97 -8.31
C GLU A 151 14.00 7.46 -8.42
N ASP A 152 14.15 6.79 -7.28
CA ASP A 152 14.21 5.33 -7.20
C ASP A 152 12.91 4.69 -7.69
N MET A 153 11.74 5.21 -7.31
CA MET A 153 10.46 4.73 -7.81
C MET A 153 10.41 4.79 -9.35
N ILE A 154 10.83 5.91 -9.95
CA ILE A 154 10.87 6.06 -11.42
C ILE A 154 11.83 5.06 -12.07
N ARG A 155 13.04 4.86 -11.52
CA ARG A 155 13.96 3.82 -12.03
C ARG A 155 13.36 2.42 -11.93
N GLN A 156 12.71 2.09 -10.81
CA GLN A 156 12.12 0.78 -10.60
C GLN A 156 10.91 0.57 -11.52
N ILE A 157 10.10 1.60 -11.80
CA ILE A 157 9.06 1.55 -12.84
C ILE A 157 9.67 1.16 -14.19
N GLN A 158 10.70 1.89 -14.64
CA GLN A 158 11.33 1.64 -15.94
C GLN A 158 11.92 0.24 -16.03
N TYR A 159 12.57 -0.22 -14.95
CA TYR A 159 13.10 -1.58 -14.87
C TYR A 159 11.97 -2.61 -14.98
N TYR A 160 10.98 -2.55 -14.09
CA TYR A 160 9.96 -3.58 -14.00
C TYR A 160 8.98 -3.58 -15.17
N LEU A 161 8.86 -2.50 -15.95
CA LEU A 161 8.09 -2.52 -17.22
C LEU A 161 8.73 -3.44 -18.28
N GLU A 162 10.04 -3.64 -18.23
CA GLU A 162 10.80 -4.48 -19.19
C GLU A 162 11.08 -5.90 -18.64
N HIS A 163 10.68 -6.20 -17.39
CA HIS A 163 11.00 -7.46 -16.69
C HIS A 163 9.74 -8.24 -16.29
N ASP A 164 8.92 -8.61 -17.27
CA ASP A 164 7.64 -9.29 -17.07
C ASP A 164 7.73 -10.52 -16.16
N ALA A 165 8.66 -11.43 -16.43
CA ALA A 165 8.75 -12.69 -15.68
C ALA A 165 9.07 -12.47 -14.18
N GLU A 166 9.98 -11.55 -13.88
CA GLU A 166 10.33 -11.20 -12.49
C GLU A 166 9.15 -10.50 -11.80
N ARG A 167 8.50 -9.57 -12.51
CA ARG A 167 7.34 -8.83 -12.03
C ARG A 167 6.19 -9.77 -11.65
N GLU A 168 5.85 -10.72 -12.52
CA GLU A 168 4.80 -11.71 -12.26
C GLU A 168 5.19 -12.69 -11.14
N GLN A 169 6.48 -13.06 -11.02
CA GLN A 169 6.95 -13.91 -9.92
C GLN A 169 6.78 -13.21 -8.56
N ILE A 170 7.14 -11.92 -8.46
CA ILE A 170 6.97 -11.15 -7.23
C ILE A 170 5.49 -10.97 -6.89
N ALA A 171 4.64 -10.67 -7.89
CA ALA A 171 3.20 -10.56 -7.69
C ALA A 171 2.58 -11.85 -7.16
N GLU A 172 3.01 -13.02 -7.67
CA GLU A 172 2.56 -14.32 -7.19
C GLU A 172 2.99 -14.59 -5.74
N GLN A 173 4.25 -14.32 -5.41
CA GLN A 173 4.73 -14.48 -4.03
C GLN A 173 4.02 -13.54 -3.06
N GLY A 174 3.75 -12.31 -3.47
CA GLY A 174 2.97 -11.34 -2.69
C GLY A 174 1.53 -11.79 -2.46
N TYR A 175 0.89 -12.37 -3.48
CA TYR A 175 -0.45 -12.95 -3.34
C TYR A 175 -0.48 -14.13 -2.37
N ILE A 176 0.48 -15.04 -2.47
CA ILE A 176 0.58 -16.21 -1.59
C ILE A 176 0.72 -15.78 -0.13
N GLU A 177 1.55 -14.78 0.16
CA GLU A 177 1.69 -14.24 1.52
C GLU A 177 0.41 -13.53 1.98
N ALA A 178 -0.24 -12.76 1.10
CA ALA A 178 -1.44 -12.00 1.46
C ALA A 178 -2.64 -12.91 1.82
N VAL A 179 -2.72 -14.12 1.27
CA VAL A 179 -3.82 -15.08 1.50
C VAL A 179 -3.50 -16.18 2.51
N SER A 180 -2.29 -16.20 3.09
CA SER A 180 -1.87 -17.21 4.07
C SER A 180 -2.50 -16.99 5.44
#